data_AF-A0A2H9ZW27-F1
#
_entry.id   AF-A0A2H9ZW27-F1
#
_cell.length_a   1.000
_cell.length_b   1.000
_cell.length_c   1.000
_cell.angle_alpha   90.00
_cell.angle_beta   90.00
_cell.angle_gamma   90.00
#
_symmetry.space_group_name_H-M   'P 1'
#
loop_
_entity.id
_entity.type
_entity.pdbx_description
1 polymer ?
#
loop_
_entity_poly.entity_id
_entity_poly.type
_entity_poly.pdbx_seq_one_letter_code
_entity_poly.pdbx_strand_id
1 'polypeptide(L)'
;MNRTRVEIDNDAFDHATVLRVDRAGMSGLLLKIVQILTDLDLVIIKGYISSDKNWFMDDRAEIVNHSFVDEFAKIELTGFDRPGLLSEVSAVLAEWRFNVVAADLWTHNRSVAAVIRMTDESTGRGTVDAVRLGSVTELLGTLMRGSCKLISCNSSSLALASNAAVHTEHRLHQLMFYERDYEKQSCKTDLEVLDCAEKNYTVVILRSSDRPKVFFDTLCILTDMQYEVFHGMVERKENEAYQEYYIRRKDGFRIVLEDERQHLIQGLQAAIQRRAFNGVELELRTEDRIGLLSEITRVFREYGLSIQRAEISTQGGTAVDCFCVSGMAGEPVESTTIESIQSQIGKTALMVKRSCLPLSTDVKQDNEASYNSLLLGFFKNWMQS
;
A
#
# COMPACT_ATOMS: atom_id res chain seq x y z
N MET A 1 -32.68 0.63 -6.10
CA MET A 1 -31.48 0.76 -6.96
C MET A 1 -30.55 1.78 -6.31
N ASN A 2 -29.60 1.34 -5.48
CA ASN A 2 -28.60 2.25 -4.88
C ASN A 2 -27.43 2.43 -5.86
N ARG A 3 -27.56 3.39 -6.78
CA ARG A 3 -26.49 3.74 -7.72
C ARG A 3 -25.51 4.69 -7.02
N THR A 4 -24.23 4.36 -7.06
CA THR A 4 -23.16 5.29 -6.64
C THR A 4 -23.28 6.58 -7.46
N ARG A 5 -23.34 7.73 -6.77
CA ARG A 5 -23.26 9.04 -7.39
C ARG A 5 -21.84 9.58 -7.17
N VAL A 6 -21.20 10.00 -8.25
CA VAL A 6 -19.88 10.63 -8.21
C VAL A 6 -20.01 11.99 -8.88
N GLU A 7 -19.63 13.05 -8.17
CA GLU A 7 -19.54 14.41 -8.69
C GLU A 7 -18.08 14.87 -8.64
N ILE A 8 -17.63 15.46 -9.73
CA ILE A 8 -16.30 16.03 -9.86
C ILE A 8 -16.48 17.51 -10.14
N ASP A 9 -15.88 18.35 -9.32
CA ASP A 9 -15.90 19.80 -9.45
C ASP A 9 -14.46 20.31 -9.46
N ASN A 10 -14.05 20.86 -10.60
CA ASN A 10 -12.72 21.46 -10.81
C ASN A 10 -12.77 22.99 -10.73
N ASP A 11 -13.96 23.58 -10.62
CA ASP A 11 -14.15 25.04 -10.63
C ASP A 11 -14.21 25.61 -9.21
N ALA A 12 -14.46 24.76 -8.20
CA ALA A 12 -14.50 25.15 -6.80
C ALA A 12 -13.15 25.66 -6.26
N PHE A 13 -12.02 25.18 -6.80
CA PHE A 13 -10.68 25.58 -6.38
C PHE A 13 -9.70 25.60 -7.55
N ASP A 14 -8.92 26.67 -7.67
CA ASP A 14 -7.92 26.84 -8.75
C ASP A 14 -6.81 25.77 -8.76
N HIS A 15 -6.61 25.09 -7.64
CA HIS A 15 -5.50 24.14 -7.43
C HIS A 15 -5.96 22.78 -6.87
N ALA A 16 -7.27 22.50 -6.84
CA ALA A 16 -7.77 21.24 -6.32
C ALA A 16 -9.06 20.78 -7.02
N THR A 17 -9.16 19.47 -7.23
CA THR A 17 -10.40 18.83 -7.67
C THR A 17 -11.21 18.39 -6.45
N VAL A 18 -12.48 18.78 -6.39
CA VAL A 18 -13.43 18.32 -5.38
C VAL A 18 -14.15 17.09 -5.92
N LEU A 19 -13.94 15.95 -5.24
CA LEU A 19 -14.65 14.71 -5.51
C LEU A 19 -15.71 14.48 -4.42
N ARG A 20 -16.97 14.32 -4.82
CA ARG A 20 -18.05 13.88 -3.92
C ARG A 20 -18.53 12.51 -4.36
N VAL A 21 -18.47 11.54 -3.44
CA VAL A 21 -18.96 10.18 -3.69
C VAL A 21 -20.04 9.87 -2.68
N ASP A 22 -21.22 9.51 -3.17
CA ASP A 22 -22.36 9.14 -2.35
C ASP A 22 -22.90 7.76 -2.78
N ARG A 23 -23.08 6.87 -1.80
CA ARG A 23 -23.65 5.55 -2.00
C ARG A 23 -24.18 4.98 -0.69
N ALA A 24 -25.45 4.60 -0.70
CA ALA A 24 -26.08 3.95 0.44
C ALA A 24 -25.70 2.45 0.57
N GLY A 25 -25.39 2.03 1.81
CA GLY A 25 -25.38 0.63 2.23
C GLY A 25 -24.21 -0.23 1.75
N MET A 26 -23.10 0.37 1.32
CA MET A 26 -21.93 -0.40 0.88
C MET A 26 -20.80 -0.32 1.90
N SER A 27 -20.66 -1.37 2.72
CA SER A 27 -19.50 -1.54 3.60
C SER A 27 -18.22 -1.68 2.77
N GLY A 28 -17.13 -1.10 3.26
CA GLY A 28 -15.82 -1.12 2.59
C GLY A 28 -15.73 -0.24 1.33
N LEU A 29 -16.73 0.60 1.04
CA LEU A 29 -16.67 1.54 -0.08
C LEU A 29 -15.52 2.56 0.08
N LEU A 30 -15.30 3.05 1.29
CA LEU A 30 -14.25 4.03 1.59
C LEU A 30 -12.87 3.53 1.13
N LEU A 31 -12.50 2.30 1.51
CA LEU A 31 -11.23 1.71 1.10
C LEU A 31 -11.16 1.57 -0.43
N LYS A 32 -12.25 1.15 -1.09
CA LYS A 32 -12.29 1.03 -2.56
C LYS A 32 -12.12 2.36 -3.28
N ILE A 33 -12.72 3.44 -2.77
CA ILE A 33 -12.54 4.78 -3.33
C ILE A 33 -11.07 5.19 -3.20
N VAL A 34 -10.50 5.04 -2.00
CA VAL A 34 -9.11 5.42 -1.74
C VAL A 34 -8.12 4.57 -2.54
N GLN A 35 -8.41 3.28 -2.77
CA GLN A 35 -7.67 2.42 -3.70
C GLN A 35 -7.65 3.02 -5.11
N ILE A 36 -8.82 3.35 -5.67
CA ILE A 36 -8.91 3.93 -7.02
C ILE A 36 -8.15 5.27 -7.10
N LEU A 37 -8.28 6.13 -6.09
CA LEU A 37 -7.54 7.40 -6.06
C LEU A 37 -6.03 7.19 -5.99
N THR A 38 -5.60 6.17 -5.25
CA THR A 38 -4.19 5.78 -5.12
C THR A 38 -3.65 5.22 -6.43
N ASP A 39 -4.42 4.39 -7.14
CA ASP A 39 -4.07 3.85 -8.47
C ASP A 39 -3.97 4.93 -9.54
N LEU A 40 -4.67 6.05 -9.37
CA LEU A 40 -4.61 7.23 -10.24
C LEU A 40 -3.52 8.23 -9.83
N ASP A 41 -2.69 7.90 -8.85
CA ASP A 41 -1.66 8.77 -8.26
C ASP A 41 -2.20 10.14 -7.78
N LEU A 42 -3.46 10.17 -7.34
CA LEU A 42 -4.09 11.38 -6.80
C LEU A 42 -3.74 11.57 -5.33
N VAL A 43 -3.31 12.78 -4.97
CA VAL A 43 -2.99 13.15 -3.59
C VAL A 43 -4.19 13.77 -2.91
N ILE A 44 -4.61 13.19 -1.79
CA ILE A 44 -5.72 13.70 -0.97
C ILE A 44 -5.17 14.74 -0.01
N ILE A 45 -5.45 16.01 -0.28
CA ILE A 45 -5.04 17.14 0.58
C ILE A 45 -5.97 17.27 1.79
N LYS A 46 -7.28 17.10 1.56
CA LYS A 46 -8.31 17.23 2.58
C LYS A 46 -9.49 16.34 2.23
N GLY A 47 -10.11 15.72 3.23
CA GLY A 47 -11.23 14.83 3.04
C GLY A 47 -12.10 14.74 4.28
N TYR A 48 -13.39 14.60 4.05
CA TYR A 48 -14.40 14.36 5.09
C TYR A 48 -15.14 13.08 4.75
N ILE A 49 -15.36 12.26 5.78
CA ILE A 49 -15.97 10.95 5.67
C ILE A 49 -17.18 10.96 6.60
N SER A 50 -18.31 10.47 6.08
CA SER A 50 -19.54 10.27 6.84
C SER A 50 -20.26 9.04 6.29
N SER A 51 -20.83 8.26 7.20
CA SER A 51 -21.68 7.09 6.93
C SER A 51 -22.97 7.25 7.73
N ASP A 52 -23.72 8.31 7.44
CA ASP A 52 -24.90 8.69 8.24
C ASP A 52 -26.18 8.09 7.65
N LYS A 53 -26.63 7.01 8.32
CA LYS A 53 -28.00 6.54 8.58
C LYS A 53 -28.84 5.98 7.39
N ASN A 54 -28.91 4.64 7.27
CA ASN A 54 -29.99 3.82 7.87
C ASN A 54 -29.83 2.31 7.55
N TRP A 55 -30.12 1.48 8.55
CA TRP A 55 -29.79 0.05 8.66
C TRP A 55 -30.87 -0.90 8.11
N PHE A 56 -30.42 -2.07 7.62
CA PHE A 56 -31.07 -3.37 7.36
C PHE A 56 -32.50 -3.45 6.75
N MET A 57 -32.58 -4.02 5.54
CA MET A 57 -33.31 -5.27 5.26
C MET A 57 -32.69 -5.98 4.03
N ASP A 58 -32.83 -7.31 4.04
CA ASP A 58 -32.32 -8.36 3.14
C ASP A 58 -32.18 -7.99 1.65
N ASP A 59 -31.08 -8.43 1.04
CA ASP A 59 -31.08 -9.17 -0.23
C ASP A 59 -29.63 -9.37 -0.72
N ARG A 60 -29.34 -10.61 -1.11
CA ARG A 60 -28.08 -11.07 -1.70
C ARG A 60 -27.62 -10.11 -2.81
N ALA A 61 -26.60 -9.30 -2.51
CA ALA A 61 -25.86 -8.58 -3.53
C ALA A 61 -24.84 -9.54 -4.17
N GLU A 62 -25.22 -10.15 -5.29
CA GLU A 62 -24.24 -10.68 -6.22
C GLU A 62 -23.37 -9.51 -6.71
N ILE A 63 -22.13 -9.51 -6.26
CA ILE A 63 -21.10 -8.60 -6.73
C ILE A 63 -20.75 -9.06 -8.16
N VAL A 64 -21.37 -8.44 -9.16
CA VAL A 64 -20.83 -8.48 -10.52
C VAL A 64 -19.63 -7.54 -10.54
N ASN A 65 -18.50 -8.04 -10.06
CA ASN A 65 -17.20 -7.43 -10.35
C ASN A 65 -17.00 -7.55 -11.86
N HIS A 66 -17.06 -6.43 -12.58
CA HIS A 66 -16.25 -6.31 -13.79
C HIS A 66 -14.79 -6.10 -13.34
N SER A 67 -14.22 -7.14 -12.70
CA SER A 67 -12.77 -7.25 -12.61
C SER A 67 -12.30 -7.61 -14.01
N PHE A 68 -11.45 -6.79 -14.60
CA PHE A 68 -10.52 -7.28 -15.60
C PHE A 68 -9.85 -8.51 -14.98
N VAL A 69 -10.06 -9.68 -15.59
CA VAL A 69 -9.39 -10.90 -15.16
C VAL A 69 -7.94 -10.65 -15.48
N ASP A 70 -7.15 -10.37 -14.44
CA ASP A 70 -5.70 -10.25 -14.58
C ASP A 70 -5.20 -11.66 -14.93
N GLU A 71 -5.04 -11.94 -16.23
CA GLU A 71 -4.55 -13.20 -16.78
C GLU A 71 -3.03 -13.35 -16.53
N PHE A 72 -2.55 -12.96 -15.34
CA PHE A 72 -1.18 -13.10 -14.90
C PHE A 72 -1.05 -14.21 -13.86
N ALA A 73 -0.01 -15.03 -13.97
CA ALA A 73 0.34 -15.93 -12.88
C ALA A 73 0.89 -15.10 -11.73
N LYS A 74 0.44 -15.41 -10.50
CA LYS A 74 0.79 -14.62 -9.32
C LYS A 74 1.47 -15.50 -8.27
N ILE A 75 2.55 -14.99 -7.69
CA ILE A 75 3.26 -15.56 -6.54
C ILE A 75 3.14 -14.59 -5.37
N GLU A 76 2.80 -15.11 -4.19
CA GLU A 76 2.76 -14.35 -2.93
C GLU A 76 3.72 -14.96 -1.90
N LEU A 77 4.66 -14.15 -1.41
CA LEU A 77 5.69 -14.55 -0.45
C LEU A 77 5.55 -13.72 0.83
N THR A 78 5.70 -14.35 1.99
CA THR A 78 5.86 -13.62 3.27
C THR A 78 6.80 -14.36 4.21
N GLY A 79 7.53 -13.65 5.07
CA GLY A 79 8.33 -14.26 6.13
C GLY A 79 9.44 -13.34 6.61
N PHE A 80 10.59 -13.89 7.01
CA PHE A 80 11.78 -13.15 7.43
C PHE A 80 12.70 -12.82 6.27
N ASP A 81 13.04 -11.55 6.15
CA ASP A 81 13.96 -11.03 5.15
C ASP A 81 15.42 -11.44 5.44
N ARG A 82 16.21 -11.57 4.37
CA ARG A 82 17.66 -11.71 4.42
C ARG A 82 18.30 -10.97 3.24
N PRO A 83 19.50 -10.38 3.41
CA PRO A 83 20.21 -9.76 2.30
C PRO A 83 20.35 -10.72 1.11
N GLY A 84 19.92 -10.26 -0.07
CA GLY A 84 19.99 -11.05 -1.30
C GLY A 84 18.78 -11.94 -1.60
N LEU A 85 17.77 -11.99 -0.73
CA LEU A 85 16.59 -12.84 -0.94
C LEU A 85 15.88 -12.57 -2.27
N LEU A 86 15.63 -11.30 -2.60
CA LEU A 86 14.99 -10.95 -3.87
C LEU A 86 15.85 -11.35 -5.07
N SER A 87 17.18 -11.31 -4.94
CA SER A 87 18.11 -11.74 -6.00
C SER A 87 18.02 -13.25 -6.24
N GLU A 88 17.87 -14.05 -5.19
CA GLU A 88 17.69 -15.50 -5.31
C GLU A 88 16.32 -15.85 -5.92
N VAL A 89 15.23 -15.21 -5.46
CA VAL A 89 13.89 -15.43 -5.99
C VAL A 89 13.82 -15.06 -7.48
N SER A 90 14.33 -13.89 -7.85
CA SER A 90 14.34 -13.43 -9.25
C SER A 90 15.25 -14.28 -10.15
N ALA A 91 16.35 -14.83 -9.62
CA ALA A 91 17.21 -15.75 -10.35
C ALA A 91 16.47 -17.05 -10.71
N VAL A 92 15.72 -17.63 -9.76
CA VAL A 92 14.90 -18.82 -10.04
C VAL A 92 13.85 -18.56 -11.09
N LEU A 93 13.14 -17.43 -11.00
CA LEU A 93 12.12 -17.08 -11.99
C LEU A 93 12.76 -16.93 -13.38
N ALA A 94 13.93 -16.29 -13.47
CA ALA A 94 14.66 -16.14 -14.73
C ALA A 94 15.16 -17.49 -15.29
N GLU A 95 15.70 -18.37 -14.46
CA GLU A 95 16.17 -19.71 -14.85
C GLU A 95 15.02 -20.55 -15.44
N TRP A 96 13.84 -20.45 -14.85
CA TRP A 96 12.62 -21.12 -15.31
C TRP A 96 11.88 -20.37 -16.41
N ARG A 97 12.47 -19.32 -17.00
CA ARG A 97 11.92 -18.54 -18.12
C ARG A 97 10.57 -17.88 -17.82
N PHE A 98 10.39 -17.45 -16.58
CA PHE A 98 9.29 -16.56 -16.20
C PHE A 98 9.71 -15.11 -16.38
N ASN A 99 8.91 -14.35 -17.13
CA ASN A 99 9.09 -12.91 -17.20
C ASN A 99 8.29 -12.23 -16.07
N VAL A 100 8.95 -11.40 -15.28
CA VAL A 100 8.31 -10.64 -14.19
C VAL A 100 7.72 -9.37 -14.80
N VAL A 101 6.40 -9.36 -14.99
CA VAL A 101 5.69 -8.21 -15.58
C VAL A 101 5.55 -7.09 -14.54
N ALA A 102 5.32 -7.48 -13.29
CA ALA A 102 5.30 -6.57 -12.17
C ALA A 102 5.56 -7.28 -10.86
N ALA A 103 6.10 -6.56 -9.89
CA ALA A 103 6.31 -7.08 -8.56
C ALA A 103 6.32 -5.95 -7.55
N ASP A 104 5.65 -6.15 -6.42
CA ASP A 104 5.71 -5.23 -5.30
C ASP A 104 6.27 -5.98 -4.09
N LEU A 105 7.29 -5.43 -3.45
CA LEU A 105 7.96 -6.01 -2.29
C LEU A 105 8.15 -4.97 -1.21
N TRP A 106 7.82 -5.32 0.02
CA TRP A 106 8.08 -4.54 1.24
C TRP A 106 8.93 -5.35 2.20
N THR A 107 9.82 -4.66 2.93
CA THR A 107 10.46 -5.19 4.14
C THR A 107 10.26 -4.22 5.30
N HIS A 108 9.94 -4.77 6.47
CA HIS A 108 9.76 -4.00 7.70
C HIS A 108 10.00 -4.91 8.90
N ASN A 109 10.76 -4.45 9.90
CA ASN A 109 11.05 -5.23 11.10
C ASN A 109 11.59 -6.65 10.85
N ARG A 110 12.45 -6.79 9.82
CA ARG A 110 12.98 -8.06 9.28
C ARG A 110 11.92 -8.98 8.69
N SER A 111 10.66 -8.57 8.58
CA SER A 111 9.65 -9.26 7.80
C SER A 111 9.72 -8.79 6.34
N VAL A 112 9.42 -9.67 5.40
CA VAL A 112 9.28 -9.39 3.97
C VAL A 112 7.90 -9.84 3.52
N ALA A 113 7.29 -9.06 2.63
CA ALA A 113 6.11 -9.44 1.87
C ALA A 113 6.35 -9.09 0.41
N ALA A 114 6.02 -10.01 -0.50
CA ALA A 114 6.14 -9.76 -1.92
C ALA A 114 4.95 -10.35 -2.70
N VAL A 115 4.51 -9.61 -3.70
CA VAL A 115 3.52 -10.05 -4.68
C VAL A 115 4.14 -9.90 -6.05
N ILE A 116 4.31 -11.01 -6.77
CA ILE A 116 4.99 -11.05 -8.06
C ILE A 116 3.98 -11.53 -9.11
N ARG A 117 3.80 -10.74 -10.17
CA ARG A 117 3.01 -11.06 -11.35
C ARG A 117 3.95 -11.40 -12.50
N MET A 118 3.70 -12.53 -13.13
CA MET A 118 4.58 -13.10 -14.14
C MET A 118 3.82 -13.69 -15.32
N THR A 119 4.56 -13.82 -16.44
CA THR A 119 4.12 -14.47 -17.67
C THR A 119 5.12 -15.54 -18.09
N ASP A 120 4.64 -16.51 -18.88
CA ASP A 120 5.50 -17.51 -19.49
C ASP A 120 6.14 -16.92 -20.76
N GLU A 121 7.47 -17.00 -20.90
CA GLU A 121 8.22 -16.56 -22.09
C GLU A 121 7.63 -17.16 -23.38
N SER A 122 7.27 -18.44 -23.34
CA SER A 122 6.84 -19.17 -24.53
C SER A 122 5.49 -18.74 -25.08
N THR A 123 4.61 -18.22 -24.21
CA THR A 123 3.24 -17.85 -24.59
C THR A 123 3.00 -16.34 -24.57
N GLY A 124 3.82 -15.58 -23.83
CA GLY A 124 3.55 -14.17 -23.51
C GLY A 124 2.25 -13.95 -22.73
N ARG A 125 1.61 -15.03 -22.26
CA ARG A 125 0.38 -15.02 -21.48
C ARG A 125 0.71 -15.41 -20.05
N GLY A 126 -0.11 -15.00 -19.09
CA GLY A 126 0.07 -15.45 -17.71
C GLY A 126 -0.69 -16.72 -17.35
N THR A 127 -1.31 -17.38 -18.33
CA THR A 127 -1.69 -18.79 -18.17
C THR A 127 -0.44 -19.65 -18.28
N VAL A 128 0.11 -20.00 -17.11
CA VAL A 128 1.30 -20.85 -16.99
C VAL A 128 0.89 -22.32 -16.83
N ASP A 129 1.65 -23.24 -17.42
CA ASP A 129 1.50 -24.67 -17.17
C ASP A 129 1.59 -24.99 -15.67
N ALA A 130 0.56 -25.64 -15.13
CA ALA A 130 0.46 -26.00 -13.71
C ALA A 130 1.63 -26.88 -13.24
N VAL A 131 2.20 -27.71 -14.12
CA VAL A 131 3.36 -28.55 -13.78
C VAL A 131 4.61 -27.70 -13.56
N ARG A 132 4.93 -26.81 -14.51
CA ARG A 132 6.05 -25.87 -14.39
C ARG A 132 5.89 -24.97 -13.17
N LEU A 133 4.68 -24.45 -12.96
CA LEU A 133 4.37 -23.61 -11.80
C LEU A 133 4.56 -24.38 -10.49
N GLY A 134 4.15 -25.64 -10.43
CA GLY A 134 4.36 -26.53 -9.28
C GLY A 134 5.84 -26.76 -8.98
N SER A 135 6.66 -27.03 -10.00
CA SER A 135 8.10 -27.21 -9.82
C SER A 135 8.82 -25.95 -9.33
N VAL A 136 8.47 -24.77 -9.85
CA VAL A 136 9.01 -23.50 -9.36
C VAL A 136 8.57 -23.22 -7.93
N THR A 137 7.30 -23.51 -7.61
CA THR A 137 6.74 -23.37 -6.26
C THR A 137 7.51 -24.23 -5.26
N GLU A 138 7.86 -25.47 -5.62
CA GLU A 138 8.65 -26.36 -4.77
C GLU A 138 10.11 -25.91 -4.62
N LEU A 139 10.73 -25.43 -5.70
CA LEU A 139 12.09 -24.91 -5.68
C LEU A 139 12.19 -23.65 -4.81
N LEU A 140 11.26 -22.71 -5.01
CA LEU A 140 11.12 -21.53 -4.15
C LEU A 140 10.87 -21.98 -2.71
N GLY A 141 9.91 -22.86 -2.46
CA GLY A 141 9.66 -23.41 -1.12
C GLY A 141 10.93 -23.97 -0.44
N THR A 142 11.81 -24.61 -1.22
CA THR A 142 13.09 -25.14 -0.73
C THR A 142 14.11 -24.03 -0.42
N LEU A 143 14.28 -23.05 -1.32
CA LEU A 143 15.16 -21.89 -1.10
C LEU A 143 14.73 -20.99 0.06
N MET A 144 13.42 -20.97 0.32
CA MET A 144 12.84 -20.15 1.37
C MET A 144 12.82 -20.86 2.73
N ARG A 145 13.16 -22.18 2.81
CA ARG A 145 13.20 -22.92 4.08
C ARG A 145 14.09 -22.19 5.10
N GLY A 146 13.47 -21.76 6.20
CA GLY A 146 14.13 -21.08 7.31
C GLY A 146 14.06 -19.54 7.26
N SER A 147 13.66 -18.94 6.14
CA SER A 147 13.48 -17.48 6.04
C SER A 147 12.06 -17.10 5.67
N CYS A 148 11.43 -17.60 4.60
CA CYS A 148 10.05 -17.21 4.27
C CYS A 148 9.17 -18.38 3.81
N LYS A 149 7.89 -18.09 3.63
CA LYS A 149 6.83 -19.00 3.25
C LYS A 149 6.20 -18.51 1.94
N LEU A 150 5.99 -19.45 1.02
CA LEU A 150 5.18 -19.23 -0.19
C LEU A 150 3.72 -19.47 0.18
N ILE A 151 2.89 -18.43 0.05
CA ILE A 151 1.47 -18.46 0.48
C ILE A 151 0.58 -18.96 -0.65
N SER A 152 0.80 -18.45 -1.86
CA SER A 152 -0.03 -18.78 -3.01
C SER A 152 0.77 -18.69 -4.30
N CYS A 153 0.40 -19.57 -5.22
CA CYS A 153 0.89 -19.60 -6.59
C CYS A 153 -0.28 -20.07 -7.46
N ASN A 154 -0.80 -19.22 -8.36
CA ASN A 154 -1.94 -19.56 -9.21
C ASN A 154 -1.73 -19.18 -10.68
N SER A 155 -2.06 -20.11 -11.57
CA SER A 155 -2.27 -19.86 -13.01
C SER A 155 -3.77 -19.58 -13.20
N SER A 156 -4.14 -18.34 -13.54
CA SER A 156 -5.54 -17.93 -13.64
C SER A 156 -6.25 -18.61 -14.82
N SER A 157 -7.12 -19.57 -14.50
CA SER A 157 -8.26 -20.01 -15.34
C SER A 157 -9.43 -20.60 -14.51
N LEU A 158 -9.21 -20.99 -13.24
CA LEU A 158 -10.23 -21.71 -12.44
C LEU A 158 -10.47 -21.20 -11.00
N ALA A 159 -10.19 -19.93 -10.69
CA ALA A 159 -10.63 -19.34 -9.43
C ALA A 159 -12.08 -18.83 -9.55
N LEU A 160 -13.05 -19.75 -9.54
CA LEU A 160 -14.46 -19.43 -9.38
C LEU A 160 -14.69 -18.74 -8.02
N ALA A 161 -15.25 -17.53 -8.08
CA ALA A 161 -16.01 -16.84 -7.04
C ALA A 161 -15.29 -16.56 -5.69
N SER A 162 -14.63 -15.40 -5.58
CA SER A 162 -14.81 -14.46 -4.43
C SER A 162 -13.77 -13.33 -4.33
N ASN A 163 -12.64 -13.38 -5.04
CA ASN A 163 -11.64 -12.33 -4.90
C ASN A 163 -11.77 -11.30 -6.03
N ALA A 164 -12.50 -10.21 -5.75
CA ALA A 164 -12.34 -8.94 -6.45
C ALA A 164 -10.83 -8.67 -6.64
N ALA A 165 -10.42 -8.17 -7.80
CA ALA A 165 -9.02 -7.84 -8.10
C ALA A 165 -8.35 -7.21 -6.87
N VAL A 166 -7.49 -7.97 -6.20
CA VAL A 166 -6.95 -7.58 -4.90
C VAL A 166 -5.86 -6.55 -5.18
N HIS A 167 -6.10 -5.30 -4.80
CA HIS A 167 -5.12 -4.22 -4.90
C HIS A 167 -3.79 -4.66 -4.25
N THR A 168 -2.70 -4.66 -5.02
CA THR A 168 -1.45 -5.30 -4.60
C THR A 168 -0.90 -4.72 -3.30
N GLU A 169 -0.92 -3.39 -3.13
CA GLU A 169 -0.44 -2.78 -1.89
C GLU A 169 -1.31 -3.16 -0.67
N HIS A 170 -2.64 -3.29 -0.83
CA HIS A 170 -3.50 -3.77 0.27
C HIS A 170 -3.17 -5.22 0.60
N ARG A 171 -2.88 -6.05 -0.41
CA ARG A 171 -2.40 -7.41 -0.19
C ARG A 171 -1.08 -7.44 0.59
N LEU A 172 -0.14 -6.55 0.29
CA LEU A 172 1.11 -6.44 1.05
C LEU A 172 0.86 -6.07 2.52
N HIS A 173 -0.09 -5.18 2.81
CA HIS A 173 -0.52 -4.90 4.19
C HIS A 173 -0.98 -6.18 4.91
N GLN A 174 -1.80 -6.99 4.26
CA GLN A 174 -2.32 -8.24 4.82
C GLN A 174 -1.20 -9.27 5.07
N LEU A 175 -0.26 -9.39 4.12
CA LEU A 175 0.88 -10.31 4.22
C LEU A 175 1.82 -9.92 5.37
N MET A 176 2.10 -8.62 5.52
CA MET A 176 2.90 -8.10 6.63
C MET A 176 2.22 -8.28 7.98
N PHE A 177 0.92 -7.95 8.04
CA PHE A 177 0.12 -8.12 9.24
C PHE A 177 0.05 -9.58 9.68
N TYR A 178 -0.10 -10.52 8.73
CA TYR A 178 -0.06 -11.95 9.01
C TYR A 178 1.27 -12.41 9.62
N GLU A 179 2.40 -11.84 9.18
CA GLU A 179 3.75 -12.12 9.71
C GLU A 179 4.08 -11.34 11.00
N ARG A 180 3.12 -10.55 11.51
CA ARG A 180 3.22 -9.81 12.78
C ARG A 180 4.44 -8.89 12.86
N ASP A 181 4.72 -8.19 11.77
CA ASP A 181 5.76 -7.17 11.72
C ASP A 181 5.57 -6.07 12.78
N TYR A 182 4.32 -5.78 13.15
CA TYR A 182 3.94 -4.77 14.14
C TYR A 182 4.40 -5.05 15.58
N GLU A 183 4.79 -6.29 15.94
CA GLU A 183 5.20 -6.64 17.30
C GLU A 183 6.67 -6.29 17.60
N LYS A 184 7.47 -6.03 16.56
CA LYS A 184 8.94 -6.16 16.62
C LYS A 184 9.71 -4.84 16.87
N GLN A 185 9.04 -3.67 16.86
CA GLN A 185 9.66 -2.39 17.24
C GLN A 185 8.61 -1.31 17.56
N SER A 186 8.78 -0.55 18.64
CA SER A 186 7.92 0.61 18.95
C SER A 186 8.57 1.92 18.47
N CYS A 187 7.78 2.80 17.86
CA CYS A 187 8.23 4.14 17.47
C CYS A 187 7.24 5.20 17.97
N LYS A 188 7.74 6.42 18.11
CA LYS A 188 6.96 7.64 18.40
C LYS A 188 6.23 8.08 17.13
N THR A 189 5.04 7.55 16.93
CA THR A 189 4.02 8.24 16.13
C THR A 189 3.00 8.78 17.12
N ASP A 190 2.57 10.02 16.89
CA ASP A 190 1.59 10.67 17.75
C ASP A 190 0.22 10.11 17.38
N LEU A 191 -0.10 8.97 18.02
CA LEU A 191 -1.32 8.21 17.83
C LEU A 191 -2.06 8.14 19.15
N GLU A 192 -3.30 8.64 19.16
CA GLU A 192 -4.20 8.61 20.31
C GLU A 192 -5.43 7.78 19.94
N VAL A 193 -5.80 6.84 20.82
CA VAL A 193 -7.02 6.05 20.69
C VAL A 193 -7.90 6.32 21.90
N LEU A 194 -8.95 7.12 21.69
CA LEU A 194 -9.83 7.64 22.72
C LEU A 194 -11.21 6.97 22.66
N ASP A 195 -11.89 6.90 23.80
CA ASP A 195 -13.23 6.34 23.88
C ASP A 195 -14.28 7.46 23.86
N CYS A 196 -15.19 7.41 22.89
CA CYS A 196 -16.37 8.26 22.85
C CYS A 196 -17.59 7.45 23.29
N ALA A 197 -17.77 7.34 24.61
CA ALA A 197 -18.80 6.49 25.20
C ALA A 197 -20.22 6.91 24.83
N GLU A 198 -20.48 8.23 24.73
CA GLU A 198 -21.80 8.81 24.45
C GLU A 198 -22.38 8.36 23.10
N LYS A 199 -21.49 8.15 22.12
CA LYS A 199 -21.88 7.77 20.76
C LYS A 199 -21.44 6.36 20.38
N ASN A 200 -20.94 5.58 21.34
CA ASN A 200 -20.42 4.23 21.13
C ASN A 200 -19.40 4.17 19.97
N TYR A 201 -18.49 5.14 19.91
CA TYR A 201 -17.38 5.17 18.95
C TYR A 201 -16.05 5.04 19.68
N THR A 202 -15.06 4.48 19.00
CA THR A 202 -13.66 4.67 19.33
C THR A 202 -13.10 5.73 18.38
N VAL A 203 -12.40 6.72 18.91
CA VAL A 203 -11.81 7.81 18.14
C VAL A 203 -10.32 7.53 17.99
N VAL A 204 -9.84 7.52 16.75
CA VAL A 204 -8.43 7.36 16.42
C VAL A 204 -7.93 8.69 15.87
N ILE A 205 -6.99 9.31 16.56
CA ILE A 205 -6.32 10.54 16.12
C ILE A 205 -4.88 10.18 15.78
N LEU A 206 -4.51 10.40 14.53
CA LEU A 206 -3.17 10.11 14.02
C LEU A 206 -2.53 11.40 13.51
N ARG A 207 -1.29 11.63 13.95
CA ARG A 207 -0.39 12.65 13.42
C ARG A 207 0.90 12.00 12.97
N SER A 208 1.27 12.24 11.73
CA SER A 208 2.52 11.75 11.15
C SER A 208 3.07 12.75 10.14
N SER A 209 4.32 12.58 9.73
CA SER A 209 4.84 13.31 8.57
C SER A 209 4.02 12.98 7.33
N ASP A 210 3.68 14.01 6.54
CA ASP A 210 2.92 13.79 5.32
C ASP A 210 3.76 12.98 4.33
N ARG A 211 3.18 11.87 3.86
CA ARG A 211 3.77 11.01 2.84
C ARG A 211 2.68 10.53 1.90
N PRO A 212 3.00 10.23 0.64
CA PRO A 212 2.05 9.62 -0.27
C PRO A 212 1.45 8.35 0.34
N LYS A 213 0.14 8.18 0.18
CA LYS A 213 -0.62 6.96 0.54
C LYS A 213 -0.77 6.66 2.05
N VAL A 214 -0.35 7.53 2.97
CA VAL A 214 -0.53 7.30 4.43
C VAL A 214 -2.01 7.13 4.83
N PHE A 215 -2.91 7.85 4.17
CA PHE A 215 -4.34 7.66 4.38
C PHE A 215 -4.82 6.27 3.96
N PHE A 216 -4.38 5.79 2.79
CA PHE A 216 -4.65 4.45 2.30
C PHE A 216 -4.14 3.37 3.27
N ASP A 217 -2.91 3.52 3.76
CA ASP A 217 -2.27 2.59 4.70
C ASP A 217 -3.07 2.46 6.00
N THR A 218 -3.58 3.59 6.50
CA THR A 218 -4.39 3.65 7.72
C THR A 218 -5.72 2.91 7.55
N LEU A 219 -6.39 3.12 6.40
CA LEU A 219 -7.64 2.44 6.10
C LEU A 219 -7.48 0.93 5.87
N CYS A 220 -6.33 0.49 5.33
CA CYS A 220 -6.04 -0.93 5.16
C CYS A 220 -6.06 -1.64 6.52
N ILE A 221 -5.35 -1.10 7.52
CA ILE A 221 -5.32 -1.67 8.87
C ILE A 221 -6.70 -1.65 9.52
N LEU A 222 -7.40 -0.52 9.49
CA LEU A 222 -8.74 -0.44 10.06
C LEU A 222 -9.68 -1.49 9.46
N THR A 223 -9.64 -1.65 8.14
CA THR A 223 -10.49 -2.62 7.43
C THR A 223 -10.09 -4.07 7.72
N ASP A 224 -8.79 -4.37 7.72
CA ASP A 224 -8.26 -5.72 7.97
C ASP A 224 -8.55 -6.19 9.40
N MET A 225 -8.47 -5.27 10.37
CA MET A 225 -8.85 -5.49 11.77
C MET A 225 -10.37 -5.46 12.01
N GLN A 226 -11.18 -5.42 10.95
CA GLN A 226 -12.65 -5.44 11.00
C GLN A 226 -13.28 -4.22 11.69
N TYR A 227 -12.64 -3.05 11.58
CA TYR A 227 -13.25 -1.76 11.94
C TYR A 227 -13.88 -1.08 10.73
N GLU A 228 -14.97 -0.36 10.99
CA GLU A 228 -15.68 0.47 10.03
C GLU A 228 -15.58 1.93 10.46
N VAL A 229 -15.20 2.80 9.51
CA VAL A 229 -15.12 4.25 9.69
C VAL A 229 -16.51 4.84 9.46
N PHE A 230 -17.11 5.40 10.50
CA PHE A 230 -18.40 6.08 10.40
C PHE A 230 -18.24 7.55 10.08
N HIS A 231 -17.29 8.20 10.74
CA HIS A 231 -16.91 9.57 10.43
C HIS A 231 -15.40 9.67 10.36
N GLY A 232 -14.91 10.63 9.60
CA GLY A 232 -13.50 10.91 9.60
C GLY A 232 -13.16 12.21 8.94
N MET A 233 -11.97 12.70 9.26
CA MET A 233 -11.38 13.88 8.68
C MET A 233 -9.92 13.57 8.38
N VAL A 234 -9.49 13.92 7.17
CA VAL A 234 -8.09 13.88 6.78
C VAL A 234 -7.70 15.25 6.29
N GLU A 235 -6.54 15.74 6.71
CA GLU A 235 -6.04 17.05 6.34
C GLU A 235 -4.52 17.04 6.33
N ARG A 236 -3.95 17.53 5.23
CA ARG A 236 -2.54 17.86 5.13
C ARG A 236 -2.32 19.27 5.69
N LYS A 237 -1.50 19.37 6.74
CA LYS A 237 -1.05 20.65 7.32
C LYS A 237 0.44 20.78 7.10
N GLU A 238 0.84 21.69 6.20
CA GLU A 238 2.25 21.89 5.83
C GLU A 238 2.95 20.58 5.41
N ASN A 239 3.68 19.96 6.34
CA ASN A 239 4.42 18.70 6.18
C ASN A 239 3.95 17.59 7.14
N GLU A 240 2.77 17.76 7.73
CA GLU A 240 2.10 16.80 8.61
C GLU A 240 0.79 16.31 8.00
N ALA A 241 0.52 15.02 8.13
CA ALA A 241 -0.77 14.43 7.86
C ALA A 241 -1.54 14.28 9.17
N TYR A 242 -2.67 14.99 9.28
CA TYR A 242 -3.62 14.85 10.36
C TYR A 242 -4.78 13.98 9.92
N GLN A 243 -5.10 12.96 10.71
CA GLN A 243 -6.22 12.06 10.44
C GLN A 243 -6.98 11.79 11.73
N GLU A 244 -8.31 11.91 11.67
CA GLU A 244 -9.22 11.63 12.78
C GLU A 244 -10.31 10.68 12.27
N TYR A 245 -10.50 9.55 12.96
CA TYR A 245 -11.51 8.55 12.60
C TYR A 245 -12.39 8.19 13.77
N TYR A 246 -13.68 8.11 13.51
CA TYR A 246 -14.69 7.58 14.42
C TYR A 246 -15.03 6.18 13.93
N ILE A 247 -14.51 5.19 14.64
CA ILE A 247 -14.60 3.78 14.24
C ILE A 247 -15.50 2.98 15.16
N ARG A 248 -16.08 1.91 14.61
CA ARG A 248 -16.68 0.80 15.37
C ARG A 248 -16.17 -0.51 14.79
N ARG A 249 -16.20 -1.57 15.59
CA ARG A 249 -16.06 -2.93 15.07
C ARG A 249 -17.26 -3.22 14.16
N LYS A 250 -17.09 -4.13 13.20
CA LYS A 250 -18.19 -4.58 12.32
C LYS A 250 -19.35 -5.24 13.07
N ASP A 251 -19.14 -5.71 14.30
CA ASP A 251 -20.20 -6.19 15.19
C ASP A 251 -20.98 -5.04 15.88
N GLY A 252 -20.61 -3.79 15.61
CA GLY A 252 -21.27 -2.58 16.11
C GLY A 252 -20.74 -2.09 17.46
N PHE A 253 -19.80 -2.80 18.10
CA PHE A 253 -19.25 -2.42 19.40
C PHE A 253 -18.02 -1.52 19.27
N ARG A 254 -17.78 -0.72 20.31
CA ARG A 254 -16.51 0.02 20.47
C ARG A 254 -15.42 -0.90 20.99
N ILE A 255 -14.17 -0.46 20.90
CA ILE A 255 -13.04 -1.14 21.53
C ILE A 255 -13.18 -0.99 23.04
N VAL A 256 -13.17 -2.09 23.77
CA VAL A 256 -13.25 -2.12 25.24
C VAL A 256 -12.02 -2.78 25.85
N LEU A 257 -11.41 -3.73 25.15
CA LEU A 257 -10.25 -4.46 25.62
C LEU A 257 -8.98 -3.66 25.33
N GLU A 258 -8.14 -3.45 26.34
CA GLU A 258 -6.87 -2.74 26.17
C GLU A 258 -5.89 -3.50 25.26
N ASP A 259 -5.91 -4.84 25.25
CA ASP A 259 -5.11 -5.63 24.31
C ASP A 259 -5.53 -5.36 22.85
N GLU A 260 -6.83 -5.21 22.60
CA GLU A 260 -7.37 -4.87 21.28
C GLU A 260 -6.96 -3.43 20.88
N ARG A 261 -7.03 -2.48 21.83
CA ARG A 261 -6.56 -1.10 21.63
C ARG A 261 -5.07 -1.07 21.29
N GLN A 262 -4.26 -1.80 22.05
CA GLN A 262 -2.81 -1.84 21.86
C GLN A 262 -2.43 -2.50 20.53
N HIS A 263 -3.18 -3.53 20.13
CA HIS A 263 -3.02 -4.19 18.84
C HIS A 263 -3.37 -3.25 17.67
N LEU A 264 -4.45 -2.45 17.78
CA LEU A 264 -4.78 -1.42 16.81
C LEU A 264 -3.68 -0.35 16.71
N ILE A 265 -3.18 0.12 17.85
CA ILE A 265 -2.06 1.07 17.90
C ILE A 265 -0.87 0.50 17.14
N GLN A 266 -0.40 -0.69 17.51
CA GLN A 266 0.76 -1.32 16.86
C GLN A 266 0.56 -1.50 15.35
N GLY A 267 -0.62 -1.96 14.92
CA GLY A 267 -0.95 -2.12 13.50
C GLY A 267 -0.88 -0.81 12.72
N LEU A 268 -1.45 0.26 13.26
CA LEU A 268 -1.40 1.60 12.64
C LEU A 268 0.03 2.15 12.59
N GLN A 269 0.79 2.02 13.68
CA GLN A 269 2.19 2.46 13.72
C GLN A 269 3.04 1.72 12.69
N ALA A 270 2.88 0.40 12.58
CA ALA A 270 3.61 -0.41 11.61
C ALA A 270 3.25 -0.03 10.18
N ALA A 271 1.96 0.16 9.86
CA ALA A 271 1.52 0.54 8.52
C ALA A 271 2.16 1.83 8.03
N ILE A 272 2.21 2.86 8.87
CA ILE A 272 2.85 4.15 8.54
C ILE A 272 4.36 3.98 8.37
N GLN A 273 4.98 3.15 9.21
CA GLN A 273 6.42 2.91 9.19
C GLN A 273 6.89 2.08 7.99
N ARG A 274 6.04 1.21 7.42
CA ARG A 274 6.37 0.48 6.18
C ARG A 274 6.73 1.43 5.03
N ARG A 275 6.18 2.64 5.03
CA ARG A 275 6.55 3.72 4.09
C ARG A 275 7.55 4.73 4.66
N ALA A 276 7.97 4.56 5.91
CA ALA A 276 8.97 5.37 6.57
C ALA A 276 10.39 4.91 6.19
N PHE A 277 10.82 5.30 4.99
CA PHE A 277 12.14 4.95 4.48
C PHE A 277 13.17 6.09 4.67
N ASN A 278 14.38 5.74 5.11
CA ASN A 278 15.50 6.66 5.35
C ASN A 278 16.72 6.41 4.43
N GLY A 279 16.58 5.61 3.37
CA GLY A 279 17.69 5.32 2.43
C GLY A 279 17.56 6.06 1.10
N VAL A 280 18.11 5.46 0.04
CA VAL A 280 18.11 6.04 -1.32
C VAL A 280 17.04 5.38 -2.18
N GLU A 281 16.25 6.19 -2.88
CA GLU A 281 15.28 5.73 -3.88
C GLU A 281 15.95 5.77 -5.26
N LEU A 282 16.04 4.60 -5.90
CA LEU A 282 16.65 4.40 -7.20
C LEU A 282 15.58 4.01 -8.21
N GLU A 283 15.53 4.72 -9.34
CA GLU A 283 14.60 4.48 -10.43
C GLU A 283 15.39 3.94 -11.64
N LEU A 284 15.06 2.73 -12.07
CA LEU A 284 15.60 2.08 -13.25
C LEU A 284 14.64 2.24 -14.42
N ARG A 285 15.14 2.72 -15.56
CA ARG A 285 14.44 2.79 -16.83
C ARG A 285 15.28 2.18 -17.94
N THR A 286 14.89 1.01 -18.43
CA THR A 286 15.62 0.29 -19.48
C THR A 286 14.68 -0.62 -20.27
N GLU A 287 15.09 -1.08 -21.44
CA GLU A 287 14.37 -2.15 -22.15
C GLU A 287 14.24 -3.39 -21.25
N ASP A 288 13.01 -3.91 -21.14
CA ASP A 288 12.73 -5.08 -20.34
C ASP A 288 13.21 -6.36 -21.05
N ARG A 289 13.78 -7.26 -20.28
CA ARG A 289 14.23 -8.57 -20.73
C ARG A 289 14.23 -9.57 -19.59
N ILE A 290 14.03 -10.83 -19.94
CA ILE A 290 14.08 -11.92 -18.97
C ILE A 290 15.45 -11.92 -18.27
N GLY A 291 15.40 -11.99 -16.93
CA GLY A 291 16.58 -11.95 -16.09
C GLY A 291 17.09 -10.56 -15.74
N LEU A 292 16.51 -9.47 -16.27
CA LEU A 292 16.89 -8.11 -15.91
C LEU A 292 16.79 -7.88 -14.40
N LEU A 293 15.64 -8.21 -13.80
CA LEU A 293 15.45 -8.07 -12.35
C LEU A 293 16.49 -8.87 -11.54
N SER A 294 16.86 -10.07 -12.01
CA SER A 294 17.89 -10.89 -11.36
C SER A 294 19.27 -10.26 -11.43
N GLU A 295 19.63 -9.70 -12.59
CA GLU A 295 20.89 -9.00 -12.80
C GLU A 295 21.00 -7.76 -11.90
N ILE A 296 19.98 -6.91 -11.88
CA ILE A 296 19.98 -5.66 -11.11
C ILE A 296 20.02 -5.94 -9.60
N THR A 297 19.16 -6.84 -9.12
CA THR A 297 19.13 -7.20 -7.69
C THR A 297 20.40 -7.92 -7.24
N ARG A 298 21.07 -8.64 -8.16
CA ARG A 298 22.39 -9.22 -7.92
C ARG A 298 23.46 -8.14 -7.76
N VAL A 299 23.46 -7.10 -8.61
CA VAL A 299 24.37 -5.95 -8.47
C VAL A 299 24.17 -5.31 -7.09
N PHE A 300 22.93 -4.99 -6.69
CA PHE A 300 22.68 -4.42 -5.36
C PHE A 300 23.22 -5.30 -4.22
N ARG A 301 23.03 -6.63 -4.31
CA ARG A 301 23.60 -7.57 -3.34
C ARG A 301 25.13 -7.56 -3.31
N GLU A 302 25.79 -7.50 -4.47
CA GLU A 302 27.25 -7.49 -4.58
C GLU A 302 27.88 -6.20 -4.00
N TYR A 303 27.18 -5.07 -4.07
CA TYR A 303 27.58 -3.82 -3.41
C TYR A 303 27.12 -3.71 -1.95
N GLY A 304 26.56 -4.79 -1.39
CA GLY A 304 26.12 -4.83 0.00
C GLY A 304 24.89 -3.98 0.31
N LEU A 305 24.04 -3.72 -0.68
CA LEU A 305 22.77 -3.04 -0.48
C LEU A 305 21.66 -4.03 -0.13
N SER A 306 20.78 -3.58 0.76
CA SER A 306 19.53 -4.25 1.09
C SER A 306 18.36 -3.49 0.48
N ILE A 307 17.41 -4.21 -0.10
CA ILE A 307 16.21 -3.66 -0.75
C ILE A 307 15.09 -3.64 0.29
N GLN A 308 14.64 -2.45 0.68
CA GLN A 308 13.55 -2.27 1.64
C GLN A 308 12.17 -2.21 0.97
N ARG A 309 12.12 -1.65 -0.23
CA ARG A 309 10.94 -1.64 -1.07
C ARG A 309 11.35 -1.78 -2.52
N ALA A 310 10.56 -2.52 -3.29
CA ALA A 310 10.69 -2.58 -4.73
C ALA A 310 9.31 -2.50 -5.37
N GLU A 311 9.19 -1.71 -6.42
CA GLU A 311 8.03 -1.62 -7.30
C GLU A 311 8.54 -1.84 -8.71
N ILE A 312 8.24 -3.00 -9.26
CA ILE A 312 8.71 -3.46 -10.56
C ILE A 312 7.53 -3.37 -11.51
N SER A 313 7.74 -2.75 -12.66
CA SER A 313 6.69 -2.65 -13.66
C SER A 313 7.25 -2.62 -15.06
N THR A 314 6.61 -3.38 -15.96
CA THR A 314 6.92 -3.34 -17.39
C THR A 314 5.82 -2.63 -18.14
N GLN A 315 6.16 -1.54 -18.82
CA GLN A 315 5.24 -0.74 -19.63
C GLN A 315 5.77 -0.62 -21.05
N GLY A 316 5.03 -1.14 -22.03
CA GLY A 316 5.41 -1.03 -23.45
C GLY A 316 6.80 -1.60 -23.79
N GLY A 317 7.23 -2.66 -23.11
CA GLY A 317 8.55 -3.27 -23.28
C GLY A 317 9.70 -2.54 -22.57
N THR A 318 9.39 -1.50 -21.79
CA THR A 318 10.35 -0.81 -20.92
C THR A 318 10.09 -1.18 -19.47
N ALA A 319 11.13 -1.63 -18.76
CA ALA A 319 11.12 -1.79 -17.32
C ALA A 319 11.24 -0.41 -16.67
N VAL A 320 10.29 -0.10 -15.79
CA VAL A 320 10.26 1.10 -14.95
C VAL A 320 10.16 0.61 -13.51
N ASP A 321 11.33 0.45 -12.89
CA ASP A 321 11.45 -0.16 -11.58
C ASP A 321 11.93 0.87 -10.55
N CYS A 322 11.33 0.85 -9.37
CA CYS A 322 11.69 1.72 -8.27
C CYS A 322 12.17 0.88 -7.08
N PHE A 323 13.37 1.16 -6.58
CA PHE A 323 13.99 0.45 -5.47
C PHE A 323 14.35 1.41 -4.35
N CYS A 324 13.84 1.18 -3.14
CA CYS A 324 14.32 1.82 -1.93
C CYS A 324 15.41 0.96 -1.31
N VAL A 325 16.66 1.44 -1.33
CA VAL A 325 17.84 0.71 -0.86
C VAL A 325 18.57 1.37 0.31
N SER A 326 19.03 0.54 1.25
CA SER A 326 19.92 0.94 2.34
C SER A 326 21.17 0.04 2.36
N GLY A 327 22.13 0.34 3.23
CA GLY A 327 23.13 -0.66 3.59
C GLY A 327 22.52 -1.85 4.36
N MET A 328 23.33 -2.89 4.62
CA MET A 328 22.86 -4.17 5.17
C MET A 328 22.29 -4.08 6.59
N ALA A 329 22.74 -3.12 7.39
CA ALA A 329 22.26 -2.87 8.75
C ALA A 329 21.26 -1.70 8.83
N GLY A 330 20.77 -1.21 7.67
CA GLY A 330 19.83 -0.08 7.59
C GLY A 330 20.49 1.29 7.56
N GLU A 331 21.81 1.34 7.45
CA GLU A 331 22.62 2.55 7.33
C GLU A 331 22.39 3.27 5.99
N PRO A 332 22.57 4.61 5.94
CA PRO A 332 22.51 5.36 4.69
C PRO A 332 23.59 4.89 3.72
N VAL A 333 23.25 4.87 2.43
CA VAL A 333 24.18 4.44 1.37
C VAL A 333 25.15 5.57 1.03
N GLU A 334 26.44 5.26 0.95
CA GLU A 334 27.46 6.22 0.50
C GLU A 334 27.27 6.60 -0.98
N SER A 335 27.47 7.87 -1.31
CA SER A 335 27.30 8.38 -2.68
C SER A 335 28.25 7.72 -3.68
N THR A 336 29.47 7.36 -3.26
CA THR A 336 30.48 6.64 -4.04
C THR A 336 30.00 5.26 -4.49
N THR A 337 29.27 4.55 -3.61
CA THR A 337 28.65 3.26 -3.91
C THR A 337 27.56 3.43 -4.97
N ILE A 338 26.72 4.45 -4.84
CA ILE A 338 25.67 4.76 -5.82
C ILE A 338 26.30 5.08 -7.19
N GLU A 339 27.33 5.92 -7.23
CA GLU A 339 28.04 6.26 -8.47
C GLU A 339 28.67 5.03 -9.15
N SER A 340 29.20 4.10 -8.37
CA SER A 340 29.78 2.85 -8.87
C SER A 340 28.71 1.95 -9.49
N ILE A 341 27.57 1.80 -8.83
CA ILE A 341 26.42 1.04 -9.33
C ILE A 341 25.87 1.68 -10.62
N GLN A 342 25.73 3.00 -10.65
CA GLN A 342 25.32 3.73 -11.84
C GLN A 342 26.33 3.57 -12.99
N SER A 343 27.63 3.47 -12.71
CA SER A 343 28.63 3.19 -13.73
C SER A 343 28.54 1.77 -14.30
N GLN A 344 28.08 0.80 -13.50
CA GLN A 344 27.94 -0.59 -13.92
C GLN A 344 26.63 -0.86 -14.67
N ILE A 345 25.50 -0.34 -14.18
CA ILE A 345 24.18 -0.53 -14.79
C ILE A 345 23.97 0.44 -15.96
N GLY A 346 24.52 1.65 -15.86
CA GLY A 346 24.36 2.73 -16.83
C GLY A 346 23.73 3.96 -16.18
N LYS A 347 24.44 5.10 -16.26
CA LYS A 347 24.03 6.36 -15.60
C LYS A 347 22.71 6.92 -16.08
N THR A 348 22.33 6.63 -17.32
CA THR A 348 21.06 7.05 -17.91
C THR A 348 19.92 6.07 -17.60
N ALA A 349 20.27 4.82 -17.26
CA ALA A 349 19.30 3.79 -16.93
C ALA A 349 18.90 3.84 -15.45
N LEU A 350 19.86 4.07 -14.54
CA LEU A 350 19.61 4.11 -13.10
C LEU A 350 19.77 5.52 -12.52
N MET A 351 18.66 6.12 -12.11
CA MET A 351 18.60 7.48 -11.57
C MET A 351 18.32 7.47 -10.07
N VAL A 352 18.95 8.37 -9.32
CA VAL A 352 18.52 8.63 -7.94
C VAL A 352 17.29 9.52 -8.00
N LYS A 353 16.16 8.98 -7.55
CA LYS A 353 14.93 9.75 -7.44
C LYS A 353 15.09 10.69 -6.26
N ARG A 354 15.16 11.99 -6.54
CA ARG A 354 15.10 13.00 -5.48
C ARG A 354 13.70 12.91 -4.91
N SER A 355 13.59 12.33 -3.72
CA SER A 355 12.33 12.29 -2.97
C SER A 355 11.73 13.69 -2.94
N CYS A 356 10.47 13.81 -3.38
CA CYS A 356 9.72 15.04 -3.26
C CYS A 356 9.54 15.38 -1.78
N LEU A 357 10.42 16.23 -1.26
CA LEU A 357 10.21 17.09 -0.10
C LEU A 357 10.38 18.55 -0.57
N PRO A 358 9.68 19.49 0.06
CA PRO A 358 8.63 20.28 -0.58
C PRO A 358 9.15 21.41 -1.48
N LEU A 359 8.30 21.77 -2.45
CA LEU A 359 8.35 23.06 -3.15
C LEU A 359 8.56 24.19 -2.14
N SER A 360 9.55 25.02 -2.43
CA SER A 360 9.86 26.24 -1.69
C SER A 360 8.66 27.19 -1.75
N THR A 361 8.36 27.74 -0.58
CA THR A 361 7.56 28.91 -0.25
C THR A 361 7.23 29.86 -1.41
N ASP A 362 5.93 30.04 -1.68
CA ASP A 362 5.28 31.35 -1.70
C ASP A 362 3.77 31.17 -1.95
N VAL A 363 2.98 31.05 -0.88
CA VAL A 363 1.54 31.34 -0.94
C VAL A 363 1.21 32.23 0.25
N LYS A 364 0.75 33.44 -0.08
CA LYS A 364 0.33 34.46 0.87
C LYS A 364 -0.86 33.94 1.69
N GLN A 365 -0.80 34.19 3.00
CA GLN A 365 -1.94 34.02 3.90
C GLN A 365 -3.11 34.87 3.40
N ASP A 366 -4.23 34.21 3.06
CA ASP A 366 -5.53 34.88 2.96
C ASP A 366 -6.57 34.15 3.84
N ASN A 367 -6.91 34.83 4.94
CA ASN A 367 -8.12 34.74 5.77
C ASN A 367 -8.65 33.38 6.26
N GLU A 368 -7.95 32.75 7.22
CA GLU A 368 -8.44 31.60 8.02
C GLU A 368 -9.65 31.88 8.94
N ALA A 369 -10.00 33.15 9.20
CA ALA A 369 -10.95 33.50 10.26
C ALA A 369 -12.44 33.25 9.89
N SER A 370 -12.79 33.22 8.60
CA SER A 370 -14.19 33.02 8.16
C SER A 370 -14.54 31.54 7.86
N TYR A 371 -13.53 30.70 7.62
CA TYR A 371 -13.71 29.29 7.22
C TYR A 371 -13.97 28.36 8.41
N ASN A 372 -13.36 28.65 9.56
CA ASN A 372 -13.55 27.87 10.78
C ASN A 372 -14.95 28.06 11.39
N SER A 373 -15.58 29.24 11.27
CA SER A 373 -16.85 29.51 11.95
C SER A 373 -18.07 28.86 11.28
N LEU A 374 -18.08 28.76 9.94
CA LEU A 374 -19.17 28.12 9.21
C LEU A 374 -19.12 26.58 9.32
N LEU A 375 -17.94 25.96 9.15
CA LEU A 375 -17.81 24.50 9.10
C LEU A 375 -17.73 23.81 10.48
N LEU A 376 -17.13 24.43 11.50
CA LEU A 376 -17.25 23.92 12.89
C LEU A 376 -18.68 24.06 13.41
N GLY A 377 -19.44 25.06 12.94
CA GLY A 377 -20.87 25.20 13.23
C GLY A 377 -21.68 24.04 12.65
N PHE A 378 -21.38 23.61 11.42
CA PHE A 378 -21.99 22.42 10.82
C PHE A 378 -21.60 21.14 11.55
N PHE A 379 -20.31 20.95 11.88
CA PHE A 379 -19.86 19.72 12.56
C PHE A 379 -20.42 19.61 14.00
N LYS A 380 -20.52 20.71 14.74
CA LYS A 380 -21.16 20.72 16.09
C LYS A 380 -22.67 20.48 16.03
N ASN A 381 -23.38 21.10 15.09
CA ASN A 381 -24.84 20.90 14.97
C ASN A 381 -25.19 19.50 14.45
N TRP A 382 -24.34 18.92 13.61
CA TRP A 382 -24.56 17.60 13.01
C TRP A 382 -24.18 16.45 13.95
N MET A 383 -23.20 16.67 14.84
CA MET A 383 -22.94 15.77 15.97
C MET A 383 -24.08 15.71 17.01
N GLN A 384 -25.03 16.65 16.99
CA GLN A 384 -26.17 16.67 17.91
C GLN A 384 -27.47 16.06 17.32
N SER A 385 -27.45 15.57 16.07
CA SER A 385 -28.63 15.07 15.34
C SER A 385 -28.64 13.58 15.03
#